data_AF-A0A7J8GLH6-F1
#
_entry.id   AF-A0A7J8GLH6-F1
#
_cell.length_a   1.000
_cell.length_b   1.000
_cell.length_c   1.000
_cell.angle_alpha   90.00
_cell.angle_beta   90.00
_cell.angle_gamma   90.00
#
_symmetry.space_group_name_H-M   'P 1'
#
loop_
_entity.id
_entity.type
_entity.pdbx_description
1 polymer ?
#
loop_
_entity_poly.entity_id
_entity_poly.type
_entity_poly.pdbx_seq_one_letter_code
_entity_poly.pdbx_strand_id
1 'polypeptide(L)'
;MSYLLPDIVHINHQPLLERGDGPICLVLAPNQELAQQVQQVAAEYYRACQLKSTYIYGGTPKRPQIRDLERGVEICIAKPRRLIDFLEYGKTNLRRITYLVLVEADRMLDMGFEPQIRKIVDQIRPDRQTLMWSATWPKEVRQLAEDFLKDYIHINIGDWN
;
A
#
# COMPACT_ATOMS: atom_id res chain seq x y z
N MET A 1 1.66 -11.90 5.84
CA MET A 1 2.98 -11.56 5.26
C MET A 1 3.18 -12.11 3.84
N SER A 2 2.23 -12.88 3.30
CA SER A 2 2.24 -13.51 1.96
C SER A 2 2.47 -12.57 0.77
N TYR A 3 2.26 -11.27 0.94
CA TYR A 3 2.41 -10.27 -0.13
C TYR A 3 3.82 -9.65 -0.23
N LEU A 4 4.72 -9.87 0.74
CA LEU A 4 6.04 -9.24 0.85
C LEU A 4 7.17 -9.88 0.03
N LEU A 5 6.96 -11.08 -0.50
CA LEU A 5 7.92 -11.70 -1.43
C LEU A 5 7.50 -11.46 -2.88
N PRO A 6 6.20 -11.60 -3.23
CA PRO A 6 5.74 -11.25 -4.57
C PRO A 6 5.98 -9.78 -4.94
N ASP A 7 5.89 -8.83 -4.01
CA ASP A 7 6.15 -7.42 -4.32
C ASP A 7 7.63 -7.16 -4.65
N ILE A 8 8.58 -7.81 -3.97
CA ILE A 8 10.01 -7.77 -4.31
C ILE A 8 10.23 -8.27 -5.73
N VAL A 9 9.65 -9.43 -6.06
CA VAL A 9 9.76 -10.01 -7.41
C VAL A 9 9.15 -9.05 -8.44
N HIS A 10 7.98 -8.49 -8.15
CA HIS A 10 7.30 -7.52 -9.01
C HIS A 10 8.18 -6.29 -9.27
N ILE A 11 8.74 -5.68 -8.21
CA ILE A 11 9.59 -4.50 -8.29
C ILE A 11 10.84 -4.77 -9.13
N ASN A 12 11.49 -5.93 -8.94
CA ASN A 12 12.71 -6.30 -9.68
C ASN A 12 12.48 -6.47 -11.19
N HIS A 13 11.23 -6.67 -11.63
CA HIS A 13 10.86 -6.73 -13.04
C HIS A 13 10.37 -5.39 -13.61
N GLN A 14 10.46 -4.30 -12.84
CA GLN A 14 10.20 -2.94 -13.31
C GLN A 14 11.52 -2.21 -13.61
N PRO A 15 11.49 -1.16 -14.46
CA PRO A 15 12.60 -0.24 -14.57
C PRO A 15 12.96 0.36 -13.20
N LEU A 16 14.25 0.63 -12.97
CA LEU A 16 14.70 1.32 -11.77
C LEU A 16 13.99 2.67 -11.60
N LEU A 17 13.94 3.16 -10.35
CA LEU A 17 13.37 4.46 -10.06
C LEU A 17 14.26 5.58 -10.61
N GLU A 18 13.64 6.55 -11.27
CA GLU A 18 14.28 7.79 -11.65
C GLU A 18 14.01 8.90 -10.63
N ARG A 19 14.74 10.00 -10.73
CA ARG A 19 14.54 11.14 -9.83
C ARG A 19 13.14 11.74 -10.03
N GLY A 20 12.37 11.80 -8.95
CA GLY A 20 11.00 12.32 -8.97
C GLY A 20 9.93 11.26 -9.21
N ASP A 21 10.35 10.00 -9.40
CA ASP A 21 9.42 8.87 -9.38
C ASP A 21 8.81 8.68 -7.99
N GLY A 22 7.54 8.27 -8.01
CA GLY A 22 6.87 7.73 -6.84
C GLY A 22 7.19 6.24 -6.63
N PRO A 23 6.67 5.65 -5.55
CA PRO A 23 6.80 4.23 -5.28
C PRO A 23 6.21 3.34 -6.38
N ILE A 24 6.66 2.07 -6.41
CA ILE A 24 6.14 1.00 -7.27
C ILE A 24 5.12 0.15 -6.52
N CYS A 25 5.39 -0.12 -5.23
CA CYS A 25 4.52 -0.84 -4.32
C CYS A 25 3.95 0.12 -3.25
N LEU A 26 2.64 0.09 -3.04
CA LEU A 26 1.94 0.80 -1.98
C LEU A 26 1.20 -0.19 -1.09
N VAL A 27 1.48 -0.14 0.21
CA VAL A 27 0.77 -0.91 1.23
C VAL A 27 -0.02 0.05 2.12
N LEU A 28 -1.35 -0.04 2.10
CA LEU A 28 -2.23 0.73 2.97
C LEU A 28 -2.66 -0.12 4.17
N ALA A 29 -2.50 0.44 5.37
CA ALA A 29 -2.86 -0.22 6.62
C ALA A 29 -3.59 0.75 7.59
N PRO A 30 -4.57 0.30 8.37
CA PRO A 30 -5.32 1.16 9.30
C PRO A 30 -4.54 1.39 10.61
N ASN A 31 -3.87 0.35 11.12
CA ASN A 31 -3.18 0.37 12.41
C ASN A 31 -1.67 0.69 12.24
N GLN A 32 -1.15 1.52 13.15
CA GLN A 32 0.27 1.86 13.19
C GLN A 32 1.14 0.69 13.63
N GLU A 33 0.68 -0.09 14.60
CA GLU A 33 1.41 -1.24 15.13
C GLU A 33 1.60 -2.30 14.03
N LEU A 34 0.53 -2.61 13.29
CA LEU A 34 0.58 -3.55 12.18
C LEU A 34 1.53 -3.09 11.09
N ALA A 35 1.49 -1.81 10.72
CA ALA A 35 2.39 -1.27 9.71
C ALA A 35 3.86 -1.30 10.16
N GLN A 36 4.14 -1.05 11.45
CA GLN A 36 5.49 -1.19 12.01
C GLN A 36 5.96 -2.64 12.01
N GLN A 37 5.08 -3.60 12.34
CA GLN A 37 5.40 -5.02 12.25
C GLN A 37 5.72 -5.45 10.82
N VAL A 38 4.92 -5.00 9.84
CA VAL A 38 5.17 -5.24 8.41
C VAL A 38 6.51 -4.65 8.00
N GLN A 39 6.79 -3.40 8.38
CA GLN A 39 8.08 -2.76 8.10
C GLN A 39 9.24 -3.54 8.71
N GLN A 40 9.14 -3.95 9.97
CA GLN A 40 10.20 -4.66 10.68
C GLN A 40 10.53 -5.99 10.02
N VAL A 41 9.51 -6.76 9.64
CA VAL A 41 9.71 -8.04 8.95
C VAL A 41 10.23 -7.82 7.55
N ALA A 42 9.70 -6.84 6.81
CA ALA A 42 10.08 -6.60 5.42
C ALA A 42 11.47 -5.97 5.26
N ALA A 43 11.94 -5.21 6.26
CA ALA A 43 13.19 -4.44 6.16
C ALA A 43 14.43 -5.30 5.88
N GLU A 44 14.50 -6.52 6.42
CA GLU A 44 15.62 -7.42 6.16
C GLU A 44 15.61 -7.93 4.72
N TYR A 45 14.44 -8.34 4.21
CA TYR A 45 14.28 -8.79 2.83
C TYR A 45 14.55 -7.66 1.83
N TYR A 46 13.97 -6.48 2.05
CA TYR A 46 14.19 -5.32 1.18
C TYR A 46 15.66 -4.91 1.15
N ARG A 47 16.34 -4.90 2.31
CA ARG A 47 17.78 -4.61 2.36
C ARG A 47 18.60 -5.65 1.59
N ALA A 48 18.28 -6.94 1.72
CA ALA A 48 18.95 -8.00 0.98
C ALA A 48 18.77 -7.87 -0.54
N CYS A 49 17.63 -7.33 -0.98
CA CYS A 49 17.31 -7.08 -2.38
C CYS A 49 17.65 -5.66 -2.87
N GLN A 50 18.36 -4.85 -2.07
CA GLN A 50 18.70 -3.46 -2.38
C GLN A 50 17.49 -2.54 -2.66
N LEU A 51 16.32 -2.89 -2.11
CA LEU A 51 15.10 -2.10 -2.20
C LEU A 51 14.97 -1.16 -1.00
N LYS A 52 14.49 0.06 -1.24
CA LYS A 52 14.23 1.06 -0.23
C LYS A 52 12.74 1.09 0.09
N SER A 53 12.44 1.19 1.38
CA SER A 53 11.07 1.32 1.88
C SER A 53 10.95 2.45 2.88
N THR A 54 9.80 3.10 2.94
CA THR A 54 9.46 4.04 4.02
C THR A 54 8.06 3.77 4.57
N TYR A 55 7.81 4.21 5.80
CA TYR A 55 6.52 4.12 6.46
C TYR A 55 5.96 5.52 6.79
N ILE A 56 4.79 5.83 6.25
CA ILE A 56 4.18 7.16 6.25
C ILE A 56 2.93 7.18 7.12
N TYR A 57 2.97 7.94 8.22
CA TYR A 57 1.90 7.96 9.20
C TYR A 57 1.85 9.25 10.01
N GLY A 58 0.66 9.54 10.58
CA GLY A 58 0.38 10.68 11.44
C GLY A 58 1.12 10.64 12.79
N GLY A 59 1.07 11.75 13.55
CA GLY A 59 1.63 11.80 14.91
C GLY A 59 3.15 11.92 15.01
N THR A 60 3.89 11.81 13.90
CA THR A 60 5.35 12.00 13.83
C THR A 60 5.75 13.11 12.87
N PRO A 61 6.97 13.68 12.99
CA PRO A 61 7.44 14.75 12.11
C PRO A 61 7.35 14.37 10.63
N LYS A 62 6.84 15.30 9.80
CA LYS A 62 6.70 15.08 8.35
C LYS A 62 8.04 15.04 7.62
N ARG A 63 9.01 15.86 8.03
CA ARG A 63 10.28 16.09 7.31
C ARG A 63 11.09 14.82 7.03
N PRO A 64 11.27 13.87 7.96
CA PRO A 64 11.96 12.62 7.66
C PRO A 64 11.25 11.78 6.59
N GLN A 65 9.93 11.61 6.71
CA GLN A 65 9.13 10.83 5.75
C GLN A 65 9.13 11.47 4.35
N ILE A 66 9.06 12.81 4.27
CA ILE A 66 9.19 13.54 2.99
C ILE A 66 10.56 13.31 2.37
N ARG A 67 11.63 13.36 3.17
CA ARG A 67 12.99 13.14 2.68
C ARG A 67 13.19 11.74 2.13
N ASP A 68 12.59 10.74 2.76
CA ASP A 68 12.65 9.36 2.27
C ASP A 68 11.96 9.25 0.90
N LEU A 69 10.75 9.82 0.76
CA LEU A 69 10.03 9.89 -0.51
C LEU A 69 10.84 10.60 -1.60
N GLU A 70 11.41 11.77 -1.30
CA GLU A 70 12.21 12.56 -2.25
C GLU A 70 13.50 11.85 -2.69
N ARG A 71 14.04 10.95 -1.86
CA ARG A 71 15.21 10.12 -2.19
C ARG A 71 14.87 8.93 -3.10
N GLY A 72 13.58 8.67 -3.34
CA GLY A 72 13.08 7.52 -4.06
C GLY A 72 13.02 6.28 -3.17
N VAL A 73 11.83 5.69 -3.09
CA VAL A 73 11.56 4.42 -2.40
C VAL A 73 10.72 3.54 -3.32
N GLU A 74 11.08 2.28 -3.46
CA GLU A 74 10.32 1.32 -4.26
C GLU A 74 9.04 0.89 -3.52
N ILE A 75 9.11 0.77 -2.18
CA ILE A 75 7.98 0.42 -1.32
C ILE A 75 7.57 1.60 -0.43
N CYS A 76 6.28 1.94 -0.44
CA CYS A 76 5.67 2.85 0.51
C CYS A 76 4.62 2.12 1.34
N ILE A 77 4.82 2.04 2.65
CA ILE A 77 3.77 1.62 3.59
C ILE A 77 3.14 2.90 4.13
N ALA A 78 1.82 3.00 4.18
CA ALA A 78 1.17 4.24 4.58
C ALA A 78 -0.17 4.08 5.31
N LYS A 79 -0.42 5.04 6.21
CA LYS A 79 -1.78 5.36 6.66
C LYS A 79 -2.44 6.34 5.68
N PRO A 80 -3.71 6.12 5.28
CA PRO A 80 -4.36 6.91 4.22
C PRO A 80 -4.27 8.42 4.43
N ARG A 81 -4.62 8.91 5.62
CA ARG A 81 -4.65 10.35 5.93
C ARG A 81 -3.31 11.06 5.69
N ARG A 82 -2.18 10.46 6.09
CA ARG A 82 -0.86 11.09 5.91
C ARG A 82 -0.40 11.00 4.45
N LEU A 83 -0.74 9.91 3.75
CA LEU A 83 -0.45 9.80 2.33
C LEU A 83 -1.19 10.86 1.51
N ILE A 84 -2.48 11.07 1.78
CA ILE A 84 -3.29 12.10 1.12
C ILE A 84 -2.65 13.48 1.28
N ASP A 85 -2.27 13.84 2.51
CA ASP A 85 -1.56 15.09 2.82
C ASP A 85 -0.30 15.24 1.95
N PHE A 86 0.53 14.19 1.83
CA PHE A 86 1.73 14.24 1.00
C PHE A 86 1.45 14.29 -0.51
N LEU A 87 0.36 13.69 -0.98
CA LEU A 87 -0.06 13.79 -2.38
C LEU A 87 -0.56 15.20 -2.71
N GLU A 88 -1.38 15.80 -1.83
CA GLU A 88 -1.91 17.16 -2.01
C GLU A 88 -0.81 18.22 -2.04
N TYR A 89 0.23 18.07 -1.22
CA TYR A 89 1.39 18.99 -1.21
C TYR A 89 2.49 18.60 -2.20
N GLY A 90 2.26 17.63 -3.09
CA GLY A 90 3.20 17.21 -4.13
C GLY A 90 4.53 16.68 -3.59
N LYS A 91 4.52 16.04 -2.42
CA LYS A 91 5.72 15.43 -1.79
C LYS A 91 6.00 14.02 -2.29
N THR A 92 5.01 13.39 -2.92
CA THR A 92 5.15 12.15 -3.68
C THR A 92 4.06 12.11 -4.76
N ASN A 93 4.05 11.08 -5.58
CA ASN A 93 3.02 10.79 -6.56
C ASN A 93 2.82 9.27 -6.68
N LEU A 94 1.70 8.83 -7.26
CA LEU A 94 1.40 7.39 -7.40
C LEU A 94 1.52 6.88 -8.84
N ARG A 95 2.19 7.64 -9.73
CA ARG A 95 2.25 7.33 -11.18
C ARG A 95 2.95 6.00 -11.49
N ARG A 96 3.91 5.62 -10.64
CA ARG A 96 4.69 4.37 -10.76
C ARG A 96 4.05 3.19 -10.01
N ILE A 97 2.98 3.42 -9.23
CA ILE A 97 2.33 2.34 -8.49
C ILE A 97 1.69 1.36 -9.47
N THR A 98 2.17 0.13 -9.42
CA THR A 98 1.67 -1.00 -10.19
C THR A 98 1.28 -2.17 -9.30
N TYR A 99 1.60 -2.09 -8.01
CA TYR A 99 1.27 -3.09 -7.00
C TYR A 99 0.69 -2.41 -5.76
N LEU A 100 -0.61 -2.59 -5.53
CA LEU A 100 -1.35 -2.01 -4.41
C LEU A 100 -1.81 -3.11 -3.46
N VAL A 101 -1.51 -2.96 -2.17
CA VAL A 101 -1.94 -3.86 -1.10
C VAL A 101 -2.81 -3.11 -0.10
N LEU A 102 -4.00 -3.65 0.19
CA LEU A 102 -4.82 -3.24 1.33
C LEU A 102 -4.74 -4.31 2.42
N VAL A 103 -4.26 -3.92 3.60
CA VAL A 103 -4.17 -4.79 4.77
C VAL A 103 -5.31 -4.49 5.73
N GLU A 104 -5.92 -5.52 6.32
CA GLU A 104 -7.19 -5.40 7.04
C GLU A 104 -8.24 -4.70 6.17
N ALA A 105 -8.38 -5.20 4.93
CA ALA A 105 -9.12 -4.52 3.88
C ALA A 105 -10.61 -4.31 4.22
N ASP A 106 -11.21 -5.19 5.02
CA ASP A 106 -12.56 -4.99 5.57
C ASP A 106 -12.65 -3.75 6.44
N ARG A 107 -11.69 -3.54 7.35
CA ARG A 107 -11.62 -2.32 8.17
C ARG A 107 -11.36 -1.07 7.32
N MET A 108 -10.52 -1.20 6.30
CA MET A 108 -10.21 -0.10 5.38
C MET A 108 -11.42 0.30 4.52
N LEU A 109 -12.40 -0.59 4.35
CA LEU A 109 -13.61 -0.36 3.55
C LEU A 109 -14.85 -0.04 4.41
N ASP A 110 -14.88 -0.45 5.69
CA ASP A 110 -16.04 -0.27 6.58
C ASP A 110 -15.93 0.97 7.51
N MET A 111 -14.75 1.26 8.07
CA MET A 111 -14.60 2.24 9.17
C MET A 111 -14.56 3.73 8.73
N GLY A 112 -15.22 4.11 7.65
CA GLY A 112 -15.14 5.47 7.10
C GLY A 112 -13.78 5.81 6.46
N PHE A 113 -12.95 4.80 6.22
CA PHE A 113 -11.73 4.92 5.43
C PHE A 113 -11.98 4.85 3.93
N GLU A 114 -13.11 4.29 3.48
CA GLU A 114 -13.42 4.13 2.06
C GLU A 114 -13.24 5.44 1.26
N PRO A 115 -13.71 6.62 1.70
CA PRO A 115 -13.52 7.85 0.93
C PRO A 115 -12.04 8.24 0.79
N GLN A 116 -11.23 7.92 1.82
CA GLN A 116 -9.78 8.13 1.78
C GLN A 116 -9.10 7.13 0.85
N ILE A 117 -9.54 5.87 0.87
CA ILE A 117 -9.04 4.84 -0.05
C ILE A 117 -9.34 5.21 -1.48
N ARG A 118 -10.59 5.55 -1.80
CA ARG A 118 -11.00 5.99 -3.13
C ARG A 118 -10.16 7.17 -3.62
N LYS A 119 -10.02 8.20 -2.79
CA LYS A 119 -9.16 9.36 -3.11
C LYS A 119 -7.71 9.01 -3.43
N ILE A 120 -7.15 7.98 -2.78
CA ILE A 120 -5.80 7.49 -3.08
C ILE A 120 -5.80 6.67 -4.37
N VAL A 121 -6.73 5.72 -4.49
CA VAL A 121 -6.78 4.76 -5.59
C VAL A 121 -7.09 5.43 -6.93
N ASP A 122 -7.92 6.47 -6.94
CA ASP A 122 -8.24 7.27 -8.14
C ASP A 122 -7.01 7.98 -8.74
N GLN A 123 -5.94 8.13 -7.97
CA GLN A 123 -4.66 8.69 -8.43
C GLN A 123 -3.70 7.62 -8.95
N ILE A 124 -4.08 6.33 -8.90
CA ILE A 124 -3.29 5.20 -9.37
C ILE A 124 -3.83 4.74 -10.71
N ARG A 125 -2.92 4.38 -11.62
CA ARG A 125 -3.28 3.79 -12.91
C ARG A 125 -4.25 2.59 -12.75
N PRO A 126 -5.22 2.43 -13.66
CA PRO A 126 -6.28 1.41 -13.53
C PRO A 126 -5.81 -0.02 -13.81
N ASP A 127 -4.66 -0.20 -14.46
CA ASP A 127 -4.01 -1.47 -14.76
C ASP A 127 -3.02 -1.94 -13.67
N ARG A 128 -3.09 -1.32 -12.48
CA ARG A 128 -2.38 -1.82 -11.29
C ARG A 128 -2.88 -3.20 -10.88
N GLN A 129 -2.01 -4.00 -10.29
CA GLN A 129 -2.41 -5.18 -9.53
C GLN A 129 -2.88 -4.74 -8.14
N THR A 130 -4.07 -5.16 -7.73
CA THR A 130 -4.62 -4.85 -6.39
C THR A 130 -4.79 -6.15 -5.60
N LEU A 131 -4.26 -6.18 -4.38
CA LEU A 131 -4.35 -7.30 -3.46
C LEU A 131 -5.00 -6.83 -2.16
N MET A 132 -5.97 -7.58 -1.67
CA MET A 132 -6.65 -7.31 -0.41
C MET A 132 -6.43 -8.48 0.55
N TRP A 133 -6.07 -8.17 1.79
CA TRP A 133 -5.88 -9.15 2.85
C TRP A 133 -6.73 -8.80 4.05
N SER A 134 -7.53 -9.76 4.53
CA SER A 134 -8.18 -9.67 5.83
C SER A 134 -8.44 -11.06 6.41
N ALA A 135 -8.57 -11.12 7.74
CA ALA A 135 -9.05 -12.30 8.46
C ALA A 135 -10.58 -12.45 8.37
N THR A 136 -11.28 -11.34 8.10
CA THR A 136 -12.73 -11.27 8.04
C THR A 136 -13.16 -10.64 6.71
N TRP A 137 -14.18 -11.19 6.06
CA TRP A 137 -14.66 -10.71 4.76
C TRP A 137 -16.19 -10.67 4.68
N PRO A 138 -16.84 -9.75 5.42
CA PRO A 138 -18.30 -9.65 5.51
C PRO A 138 -18.91 -9.26 4.16
N LYS A 139 -20.20 -9.56 3.96
CA LYS A 139 -20.86 -9.40 2.65
C LYS A 139 -20.92 -7.96 2.19
N GLU A 140 -21.07 -7.04 3.13
CA GLU A 140 -21.18 -5.60 2.93
C GLU A 140 -19.90 -5.00 2.32
N VAL A 141 -18.74 -5.53 2.72
CA VAL A 141 -17.43 -5.11 2.20
C VAL A 141 -17.17 -5.67 0.81
N ARG A 142 -17.72 -6.84 0.46
CA ARG A 142 -17.45 -7.50 -0.83
C ARG A 142 -17.82 -6.62 -2.02
N GLN A 143 -19.00 -6.02 -1.96
CA GLN A 143 -19.48 -5.16 -3.04
C GLN A 143 -18.64 -3.88 -3.15
N LEU A 144 -18.21 -3.31 -2.03
CA LEU A 144 -17.30 -2.15 -2.04
C LEU A 144 -15.92 -2.52 -2.57
N ALA A 145 -15.43 -3.73 -2.31
CA ALA A 145 -14.13 -4.18 -2.78
C ALA A 145 -14.08 -4.31 -4.31
N GLU A 146 -15.21 -4.66 -4.95
CA GLU A 146 -15.31 -4.79 -6.41
C GLU A 146 -14.98 -3.47 -7.14
N ASP A 147 -15.24 -2.31 -6.53
CA ASP A 147 -14.88 -1.00 -7.10
C ASP A 147 -13.36 -0.79 -7.24
N PHE A 148 -12.57 -1.52 -6.46
CA PHE A 148 -11.11 -1.36 -6.41
C PHE A 148 -10.37 -2.51 -7.11
N LEU A 149 -11.08 -3.56 -7.50
CA LEU A 149 -10.56 -4.81 -8.04
C LEU A 149 -10.96 -4.99 -9.51
N LYS A 150 -10.14 -5.72 -10.27
CA LYS A 150 -10.41 -6.09 -11.66
C LYS A 150 -10.01 -7.54 -11.89
N ASP A 151 -10.90 -8.34 -12.47
CA ASP A 151 -10.67 -9.75 -12.83
C ASP A 151 -9.99 -10.55 -11.68
N TYR A 152 -10.50 -10.38 -10.46
CA TYR A 152 -9.82 -10.84 -9.24
C TYR A 152 -10.16 -12.29 -8.87
N ILE A 153 -9.26 -12.90 -8.09
CA ILE A 153 -9.44 -14.23 -7.52
C ILE A 153 -9.63 -14.07 -6.00
N HIS A 154 -10.71 -14.67 -5.48
CA HIS A 154 -10.93 -14.76 -4.04
C HIS A 154 -10.42 -16.11 -3.51
N ILE A 155 -9.58 -16.08 -2.49
CA ILE A 155 -9.08 -17.27 -1.79
C ILE A 155 -9.42 -17.13 -0.31
N ASN A 156 -10.03 -18.15 0.29
CA ASN A 156 -10.25 -18.27 1.72
C ASN A 156 -9.52 -19.51 2.26
N ILE A 157 -8.95 -19.41 3.45
CA ILE A 157 -8.35 -20.50 4.20
C ILE A 157 -9.14 -20.66 5.50
N GLY A 158 -9.84 -21.80 5.64
CA GLY A 158 -10.70 -22.09 6.78
C GLY A 158 -12.18 -22.12 6.39
N ASP A 159 -13.06 -22.22 7.39
CA ASP A 159 -14.50 -22.39 7.17
C ASP A 159 -15.18 -21.09 6.70
N TRP A 160 -16.07 -21.25 5.73
CA TRP A 160 -16.91 -20.20 5.15
C TRP A 160 -18.31 -20.31 5.74
N ASN A 161 -18.47 -19.98 7.03
CA ASN A 161 -19.79 -19.93 7.67
C ASN A 161 -20.40 -18.54 7.57
#